data_AF-A0A1B0FV59-F1
#
_entry.id   AF-A0A1B0FV59-F1
#
_cell.length_a   1.000
_cell.length_b   1.000
_cell.length_c   1.000
_cell.angle_alpha   90.00
_cell.angle_beta   90.00
_cell.angle_gamma   90.00
#
_symmetry.space_group_name_H-M   'P 1'
#
loop_
_entity.id
_entity.type
_entity.pdbx_description
1 polymer ?
#
loop_
_entity_poly.entity_id
_entity_poly.type
_entity_poly.pdbx_seq_one_letter_code
_entity_poly.pdbx_strand_id
1 'polypeptide(L)'
;TQLKTTYYHIQAQSSTILQQYESEIAENPNDDSILLNKSIDVKFSPVGLARLLLTEKYKGSKTKGDISNMVKSPYLIPDMALAANKVGLVFHDEGDLRRTGYDKTPDLKLVVPCLYRGIPIHWIESKALFGDVSNHEKYVREQLSCYQNRFGAGIVIYWMGYIESLDRDENIFVRDSFPDPSELTLLK
;
A
#
# COMPACT_ATOMS: atom_id res chain seq x y z
N THR A 1 -15.19 -12.80 29.98
CA THR A 1 -16.15 -11.90 29.29
C THR A 1 -16.43 -12.43 27.90
N GLN A 2 -17.68 -12.33 27.42
CA GLN A 2 -18.10 -12.77 26.07
C GLN A 2 -17.11 -12.37 24.96
N LEU A 3 -16.51 -11.17 25.06
CA LEU A 3 -15.48 -10.66 24.16
C LEU A 3 -14.26 -11.58 23.96
N LYS A 4 -13.76 -12.24 25.02
CA LYS A 4 -12.64 -13.20 24.89
C LYS A 4 -13.06 -14.47 24.15
N THR A 5 -14.28 -14.95 24.41
CA THR A 5 -14.82 -16.17 23.80
C THR A 5 -15.05 -15.97 22.29
N THR A 6 -15.63 -14.84 21.90
CA THR A 6 -15.83 -14.45 20.49
C THR A 6 -14.50 -14.34 19.75
N TYR A 7 -13.49 -13.70 20.36
CA TYR A 7 -12.17 -13.57 19.75
C TYR A 7 -11.53 -14.92 19.43
N TYR A 8 -11.48 -15.86 20.38
CA TYR A 8 -10.87 -17.17 20.15
C TYR A 8 -11.64 -18.01 19.13
N HIS A 9 -12.96 -17.88 19.08
CA HIS A 9 -13.78 -18.57 18.08
C HIS A 9 -13.45 -18.09 16.65
N ILE A 10 -13.40 -16.77 16.45
CA ILE A 10 -13.08 -16.19 15.14
C ILE A 10 -11.61 -16.44 14.79
N GLN A 11 -10.71 -16.39 15.77
CA GLN A 11 -9.31 -16.72 15.57
C GLN A 11 -9.10 -18.16 15.12
N ALA A 12 -9.92 -19.11 15.58
CA ALA A 12 -9.86 -20.50 15.09
C ALA A 12 -10.27 -20.64 13.61
N GLN A 13 -11.00 -19.66 13.07
CA GLN A 13 -11.49 -19.61 11.69
C GLN A 13 -10.70 -18.63 10.81
N SER A 14 -9.63 -18.02 11.33
CA SER A 14 -8.90 -16.93 10.66
C SER A 14 -8.41 -17.30 9.26
N SER A 15 -7.97 -18.54 9.06
CA SER A 15 -7.51 -19.05 7.75
C SER A 15 -8.63 -19.13 6.72
N THR A 16 -9.80 -19.66 7.09
CA THR A 16 -10.97 -19.73 6.22
C THR A 16 -11.47 -18.34 5.85
N ILE A 17 -11.54 -17.44 6.83
CA ILE A 17 -12.02 -16.07 6.64
C ILE A 17 -11.07 -15.31 5.71
N LEU A 18 -9.75 -15.51 5.84
CA LEU A 18 -8.74 -14.94 4.94
C LEU A 18 -8.89 -15.46 3.51
N GLN A 19 -9.06 -16.78 3.34
CA GLN A 19 -9.21 -17.38 2.02
C GLN A 19 -10.45 -16.85 1.27
N GLN A 20 -11.58 -16.71 1.97
CA GLN A 20 -12.79 -16.13 1.39
C GLN A 20 -12.59 -14.66 1.03
N TYR A 21 -11.98 -13.88 1.92
CA TYR A 21 -11.67 -12.47 1.67
C TYR A 21 -10.80 -12.30 0.42
N GLU A 22 -9.75 -13.11 0.27
CA GLU A 22 -8.86 -13.05 -0.90
C GLU A 22 -9.56 -13.47 -2.19
N SER A 23 -10.49 -14.43 -2.14
CA SER A 23 -11.31 -14.84 -3.29
C SER A 23 -12.26 -13.71 -3.73
N GLU A 24 -12.97 -13.09 -2.78
CA GLU A 24 -13.93 -12.02 -3.05
C GLU A 24 -13.24 -10.77 -3.63
N ILE A 25 -12.06 -10.41 -3.11
CA ILE A 25 -11.23 -9.32 -3.65
C ILE A 25 -10.69 -9.67 -5.04
N ALA A 26 -10.34 -10.93 -5.30
CA ALA A 26 -9.87 -11.35 -6.63
C ALA A 26 -10.98 -11.27 -7.69
N GLU A 27 -12.23 -11.54 -7.30
CA GLU A 27 -13.41 -11.41 -8.17
C GLU A 27 -13.84 -9.95 -8.37
N ASN A 28 -13.77 -9.13 -7.32
CA ASN A 28 -14.19 -7.73 -7.35
C ASN A 28 -13.13 -6.79 -6.70
N PRO A 29 -12.04 -6.47 -7.41
CA PRO A 29 -10.89 -5.75 -6.83
C PRO A 29 -11.19 -4.33 -6.34
N ASN A 30 -12.27 -3.70 -6.85
CA ASN A 30 -12.66 -2.33 -6.53
C ASN A 30 -13.80 -2.24 -5.49
N ASP A 31 -14.19 -3.35 -4.87
CA ASP A 31 -15.26 -3.36 -3.87
C ASP A 31 -14.71 -3.16 -2.45
N ASP A 32 -14.74 -1.90 -2.02
CA ASP A 32 -14.28 -1.48 -0.69
C ASP A 32 -15.18 -1.98 0.46
N SER A 33 -16.35 -2.57 0.15
CA SER A 33 -17.31 -3.04 1.14
C SER A 33 -17.02 -4.47 1.65
N ILE A 34 -16.16 -5.24 0.97
CA ILE A 34 -15.90 -6.65 1.26
C ILE A 34 -15.48 -6.87 2.72
N LEU A 35 -14.51 -6.09 3.22
CA LEU A 35 -14.05 -6.21 4.62
C LEU A 35 -15.15 -5.85 5.62
N LEU A 36 -15.96 -4.82 5.30
CA LEU A 36 -17.06 -4.38 6.15
C LEU A 36 -18.16 -5.44 6.22
N ASN A 37 -18.56 -6.01 5.09
CA ASN A 37 -19.57 -7.07 5.01
C ASN A 37 -19.12 -8.30 5.79
N LYS A 38 -17.88 -8.76 5.57
CA LYS A 38 -17.33 -9.90 6.31
C LYS A 38 -17.23 -9.64 7.81
N SER A 39 -16.99 -8.39 8.23
CA SER A 39 -16.99 -8.01 9.65
C SER A 39 -18.38 -8.13 10.30
N ILE A 40 -19.43 -7.80 9.55
CA ILE A 40 -20.82 -7.94 9.99
C ILE A 40 -21.17 -9.42 10.12
N ASP A 41 -20.82 -10.24 9.13
CA ASP A 41 -21.11 -11.67 9.11
C ASP A 41 -20.47 -12.41 10.29
N VAL A 42 -19.21 -12.12 10.57
CA VAL A 42 -18.46 -12.74 11.68
C VAL A 42 -18.69 -12.05 13.03
N LYS A 43 -19.58 -11.04 13.08
CA LYS A 43 -19.91 -10.24 14.28
C LYS A 43 -18.66 -9.73 14.99
N PHE A 44 -17.73 -9.16 14.23
CA PHE A 44 -16.45 -8.67 14.70
C PHE A 44 -16.18 -7.27 14.18
N SER A 45 -15.42 -6.45 14.90
CA SER A 45 -15.17 -5.08 14.42
C SER A 45 -14.32 -5.11 13.14
N PRO A 46 -14.56 -4.22 12.16
CA PRO A 46 -13.77 -4.17 10.92
C PRO A 46 -12.26 -4.08 11.18
N VAL A 47 -11.87 -3.24 12.14
CA VAL A 47 -10.47 -3.05 12.56
C VAL A 47 -9.91 -4.30 13.24
N GLY A 48 -10.71 -4.99 14.05
CA GLY A 48 -10.33 -6.25 14.67
C GLY A 48 -10.15 -7.36 13.64
N LEU A 49 -11.06 -7.44 12.67
CA LEU A 49 -11.01 -8.38 11.56
C LEU A 49 -9.79 -8.12 10.68
N ALA A 50 -9.54 -6.87 10.30
CA ALA A 50 -8.34 -6.49 9.56
C ALA A 50 -7.06 -6.94 10.28
N ARG A 51 -6.95 -6.68 11.59
CA ARG A 51 -5.83 -7.13 12.41
C ARG A 51 -5.68 -8.65 12.40
N LEU A 52 -6.80 -9.38 12.49
CA LEU A 52 -6.80 -10.85 12.50
C LEU A 52 -6.36 -11.41 11.14
N LEU A 53 -6.90 -10.89 10.05
CA LEU A 53 -6.56 -11.28 8.68
C LEU A 53 -5.08 -11.03 8.39
N LEU A 54 -4.56 -9.84 8.75
CA LEU A 54 -3.14 -9.53 8.63
C LEU A 54 -2.27 -10.46 9.51
N THR A 55 -2.73 -10.79 10.72
CA THR A 55 -2.00 -11.73 11.60
C THR A 55 -1.91 -13.12 10.98
N GLU A 56 -2.98 -13.61 10.35
CA GLU A 56 -2.98 -14.91 9.69
C GLU A 56 -2.17 -14.90 8.39
N LYS A 57 -2.34 -13.85 7.55
CA LYS A 57 -1.63 -13.68 6.27
C LYS A 57 -0.12 -13.63 6.45
N TYR A 58 0.36 -12.97 7.51
CA TYR A 58 1.78 -12.81 7.81
C TYR A 58 2.27 -13.68 8.97
N LYS A 59 1.56 -14.77 9.27
CA LYS A 59 1.90 -15.68 10.35
C LYS A 59 3.31 -16.24 10.16
N GLY A 60 4.16 -16.05 11.17
CA GLY A 60 5.56 -16.47 11.13
C GLY A 60 6.52 -15.52 10.41
N SER A 61 6.03 -14.46 9.74
CA SER A 61 6.88 -13.48 9.03
C SER A 61 6.83 -12.07 9.62
N LYS A 62 5.79 -11.70 10.38
CA LYS A 62 5.65 -10.39 11.03
C LYS A 62 5.26 -10.53 12.51
N THR A 63 5.73 -9.59 13.34
CA THR A 63 5.40 -9.55 14.77
C THR A 63 4.03 -8.93 15.02
N LYS A 64 3.45 -9.15 16.21
CA LYS A 64 2.19 -8.47 16.62
C LYS A 64 2.33 -6.94 16.60
N GLY A 65 3.53 -6.42 16.88
CA GLY A 65 3.83 -4.99 16.80
C GLY A 65 3.71 -4.47 15.37
N ASP A 66 4.32 -5.19 14.41
CA ASP A 66 4.26 -4.87 12.98
C ASP A 66 2.81 -4.85 12.49
N ILE A 67 2.01 -5.88 12.82
CA ILE A 67 0.59 -5.92 12.44
C ILE A 67 -0.20 -4.75 13.06
N SER A 68 0.08 -4.39 14.32
CA SER A 68 -0.61 -3.26 14.96
C SER A 68 -0.27 -1.93 14.29
N ASN A 69 0.97 -1.78 13.82
CA ASN A 69 1.37 -0.63 13.01
C ASN A 69 0.71 -0.67 11.64
N MET A 70 0.63 -1.82 10.96
CA MET A 70 -0.06 -1.96 9.67
C MET A 70 -1.55 -1.59 9.72
N VAL A 71 -2.23 -1.87 10.83
CA VAL A 71 -3.64 -1.47 11.03
C VAL A 71 -3.78 0.04 11.30
N LYS A 72 -2.81 0.64 11.98
CA LYS A 72 -2.78 2.10 12.25
C LYS A 72 -2.28 2.91 11.05
N SER A 73 -1.51 2.25 10.21
CA SER A 73 -0.76 2.79 9.08
C SER A 73 -0.90 1.83 7.91
N PRO A 74 -2.04 1.86 7.18
CA PRO A 74 -2.36 0.91 6.11
C PRO A 74 -1.30 0.86 5.00
N TYR A 75 -0.48 1.90 4.84
CA TYR A 75 0.67 1.95 3.93
C TYR A 75 1.78 0.94 4.24
N LEU A 76 1.83 0.37 5.46
CA LEU A 76 2.76 -0.70 5.83
C LEU A 76 2.26 -2.10 5.42
N ILE A 77 1.07 -2.21 4.82
CA ILE A 77 0.57 -3.45 4.24
C ILE A 77 1.39 -3.71 2.95
N PRO A 78 2.07 -4.86 2.82
CA PRO A 78 2.96 -5.21 1.70
C PRO A 78 2.33 -5.23 0.30
N ASP A 79 1.17 -4.64 0.09
CA ASP A 79 0.53 -4.63 -1.23
C ASP A 79 1.37 -3.83 -2.23
N MET A 80 2.06 -2.76 -1.81
CA MET A 80 3.01 -2.03 -2.67
C MET A 80 4.21 -2.89 -3.10
N ALA A 81 4.87 -3.56 -2.16
CA ALA A 81 6.02 -4.42 -2.44
C ALA A 81 5.60 -5.68 -3.22
N LEU A 82 4.45 -6.26 -2.91
CA LEU A 82 3.89 -7.40 -3.62
C LEU A 82 3.43 -7.02 -5.02
N ALA A 83 2.77 -5.88 -5.21
CA ALA A 83 2.38 -5.36 -6.52
C ALA A 83 3.62 -5.09 -7.38
N ALA A 84 4.64 -4.42 -6.81
CA ALA A 84 5.91 -4.18 -7.49
C ALA A 84 6.61 -5.49 -7.92
N ASN A 85 6.66 -6.49 -7.04
CA ASN A 85 7.21 -7.81 -7.38
C ASN A 85 6.39 -8.53 -8.47
N LYS A 86 5.05 -8.46 -8.41
CA LYS A 86 4.16 -9.08 -9.41
C LYS A 86 4.37 -8.50 -10.80
N VAL A 87 4.69 -7.22 -10.91
CA VAL A 87 4.99 -6.56 -12.18
C VAL A 87 6.48 -6.61 -12.56
N GLY A 88 7.32 -7.30 -11.77
CA GLY A 88 8.74 -7.50 -12.07
C GLY A 88 9.64 -6.30 -11.79
N LEU A 89 9.21 -5.35 -10.95
CA LEU A 89 10.07 -4.25 -10.52
C LEU A 89 11.09 -4.74 -9.50
N VAL A 90 12.33 -4.32 -9.69
CA VAL A 90 13.40 -4.50 -8.69
C VAL A 90 13.54 -3.20 -7.91
N PHE A 91 13.46 -3.26 -6.58
CA PHE A 91 13.43 -2.06 -5.73
C PHE A 91 14.18 -2.26 -4.42
N HIS A 92 14.50 -1.14 -3.79
CA HIS A 92 14.87 -1.03 -2.38
C HIS A 92 13.66 -0.50 -1.61
N ASP A 93 13.32 -1.17 -0.51
CA ASP A 93 12.28 -0.68 0.39
C ASP A 93 12.82 0.39 1.35
N GLU A 94 11.93 1.04 2.10
CA GLU A 94 12.32 2.04 3.08
C GLU A 94 13.36 1.52 4.10
N GLY A 95 13.26 0.25 4.49
CA GLY A 95 14.17 -0.41 5.43
C GLY A 95 15.57 -0.57 4.86
N ASP A 96 15.70 -0.96 3.59
CA ASP A 96 16.96 -0.99 2.85
C ASP A 96 17.60 0.39 2.81
N LEU A 97 16.81 1.41 2.43
CA LEU A 97 17.30 2.77 2.26
C LEU A 97 17.79 3.37 3.59
N ARG A 98 17.04 3.18 4.67
CA ARG A 98 17.44 3.63 6.02
C ARG A 98 18.74 2.97 6.49
N ARG A 99 18.93 1.67 6.23
CA ARG A 99 20.20 0.97 6.56
C ARG A 99 21.40 1.55 5.81
N THR A 100 21.17 2.08 4.62
CA THR A 100 22.22 2.72 3.79
C THR A 100 22.42 4.20 4.10
N GLY A 101 21.75 4.75 5.12
CA GLY A 101 21.97 6.11 5.63
C GLY A 101 21.15 7.20 4.95
N TYR A 102 20.07 6.86 4.22
CA TYR A 102 19.15 7.85 3.68
C TYR A 102 18.24 8.41 4.80
N ASP A 103 18.11 9.73 4.83
CA ASP A 103 17.35 10.53 5.79
C ASP A 103 15.89 10.74 5.37
N LYS A 104 15.63 10.78 4.05
CA LYS A 104 14.29 10.70 3.45
C LYS A 104 14.25 9.61 2.41
N THR A 105 13.25 8.75 2.49
CA THR A 105 13.20 7.49 1.76
C THR A 105 11.80 7.26 1.22
N PRO A 106 11.59 7.16 -0.12
CA PRO A 106 10.31 6.76 -0.65
C PRO A 106 9.98 5.33 -0.20
N ASP A 107 8.70 4.98 -0.20
CA ASP A 107 8.26 3.61 0.11
C ASP A 107 8.95 2.57 -0.78
N LEU A 108 9.08 2.87 -2.07
CA LEU A 108 9.84 2.07 -3.04
C LEU A 108 10.80 2.96 -3.83
N LYS A 109 12.09 2.62 -3.83
CA LYS A 109 13.08 3.18 -4.75
C LYS A 109 13.48 2.11 -5.76
N LEU A 110 13.23 2.36 -7.04
CA LEU A 110 13.53 1.40 -8.10
C LEU A 110 15.05 1.25 -8.28
N VAL A 111 15.50 0.01 -8.40
CA VAL A 111 16.89 -0.32 -8.75
C VAL A 111 17.11 -0.04 -10.23
N VAL A 112 16.15 -0.42 -11.07
CA VAL A 112 16.11 -0.11 -12.50
C VAL A 112 14.85 0.72 -12.76
N PRO A 113 14.96 1.93 -13.31
CA PRO A 113 13.79 2.74 -13.68
C PRO A 113 12.88 1.99 -14.67
N CYS A 114 11.58 2.28 -14.64
CA CYS A 114 10.64 1.82 -15.66
C CYS A 114 9.95 3.02 -16.32
N LEU A 115 9.43 2.85 -17.53
CA LEU A 115 8.64 3.90 -18.17
C LEU A 115 7.20 3.81 -17.69
N TYR A 116 6.65 4.96 -17.28
CA TYR A 116 5.24 5.17 -17.06
C TYR A 116 4.81 6.37 -17.92
N ARG A 117 3.80 6.19 -18.78
CA ARG A 117 3.39 7.20 -19.78
C ARG A 117 4.56 7.72 -20.64
N GLY A 118 5.53 6.85 -20.93
CA GLY A 118 6.73 7.18 -21.71
C GLY A 118 7.83 7.92 -20.93
N ILE A 119 7.62 8.24 -19.66
CA ILE A 119 8.59 8.93 -18.80
C ILE A 119 9.25 7.93 -17.84
N PRO A 120 10.58 7.92 -17.72
CA PRO A 120 11.27 7.08 -16.74
C PRO A 120 10.96 7.51 -15.30
N ILE A 121 10.33 6.63 -14.53
CA ILE A 121 10.09 6.81 -13.09
C ILE A 121 11.10 6.01 -12.28
N HIS A 122 11.42 6.51 -11.08
CA HIS A 122 12.51 6.01 -10.25
C HIS A 122 12.07 5.63 -8.83
N TRP A 123 10.89 6.08 -8.41
CA TRP A 123 10.37 5.84 -7.07
C TRP A 123 8.85 5.84 -7.05
N ILE A 124 8.29 5.19 -6.04
CA ILE A 124 6.85 5.20 -5.75
C ILE A 124 6.66 5.48 -4.26
N GLU A 125 5.73 6.39 -3.94
CA GLU A 125 5.30 6.74 -2.60
C GLU A 125 3.81 6.45 -2.45
N SER A 126 3.38 5.92 -1.31
CA SER A 126 1.99 5.59 -1.03
C SER A 126 1.46 6.38 0.17
N LYS A 127 0.21 6.84 0.06
CA LYS A 127 -0.49 7.63 1.08
C LYS A 127 -1.88 7.03 1.32
N ALA A 128 -2.14 6.62 2.55
CA ALA A 128 -3.43 6.05 2.96
C ALA A 128 -4.46 7.15 3.32
N LEU A 129 -4.68 8.09 2.41
CA LEU A 129 -5.57 9.24 2.56
C LEU A 129 -6.01 9.78 1.20
N PHE A 130 -7.01 10.67 1.18
CA PHE A 130 -7.47 11.33 -0.03
C PHE A 130 -6.53 12.49 -0.42
N GLY A 131 -6.10 12.53 -1.68
CA GLY A 131 -5.22 13.58 -2.21
C GLY A 131 -5.97 14.88 -2.51
N ASP A 132 -6.09 15.77 -1.53
CA ASP A 132 -6.50 17.16 -1.75
C ASP A 132 -5.32 18.11 -2.00
N VAL A 133 -5.60 19.33 -2.48
CA VAL A 133 -4.58 20.33 -2.83
C VAL A 133 -3.67 20.68 -1.65
N SER A 134 -4.26 20.88 -0.46
CA SER A 134 -3.50 21.32 0.71
C SER A 134 -2.53 20.25 1.19
N ASN A 135 -3.00 19.00 1.29
CA ASN A 135 -2.18 17.86 1.66
C ASN A 135 -1.12 17.55 0.61
N HIS A 136 -1.47 17.58 -0.67
CA HIS A 136 -0.52 17.32 -1.76
C HIS A 136 0.61 18.36 -1.79
N GLU A 137 0.30 19.65 -1.76
CA GLU A 137 1.31 20.72 -1.70
C GLU A 137 2.23 20.60 -0.48
N LYS A 138 1.68 20.19 0.67
CA LYS A 138 2.47 19.89 1.86
C LYS A 138 3.43 18.74 1.60
N TYR A 139 2.96 17.62 1.06
CA TYR A 139 3.81 16.45 0.76
C TYR A 139 4.88 16.76 -0.28
N VAL A 140 4.56 17.52 -1.33
CA VAL A 140 5.54 17.98 -2.32
C VAL A 140 6.67 18.72 -1.63
N ARG A 141 6.33 19.75 -0.83
CA ARG A 141 7.31 20.59 -0.12
C ARG A 141 8.16 19.82 0.89
N GLU A 142 7.54 18.94 1.67
CA GLU A 142 8.19 18.29 2.81
C GLU A 142 8.91 16.99 2.43
N GLN A 143 8.49 16.32 1.35
CA GLN A 143 8.91 14.95 1.04
C GLN A 143 9.18 14.75 -0.45
N LEU A 144 8.19 14.90 -1.33
CA LEU A 144 8.26 14.42 -2.72
C LEU A 144 9.27 15.19 -3.57
N SER A 145 9.42 16.51 -3.37
CA SER A 145 10.44 17.29 -4.07
C SER A 145 11.85 16.81 -3.76
N CYS A 146 12.11 16.28 -2.56
CA CYS A 146 13.42 15.70 -2.24
C CYS A 146 13.67 14.42 -3.06
N TYR A 147 12.65 13.60 -3.29
CA TYR A 147 12.78 12.39 -4.11
C TYR A 147 12.96 12.76 -5.57
N GLN A 148 12.14 13.69 -6.08
CA GLN A 148 12.24 14.20 -7.43
C GLN A 148 13.63 14.76 -7.75
N ASN A 149 14.16 15.63 -6.89
CA ASN A 149 15.47 16.25 -7.10
C ASN A 149 16.62 15.23 -7.03
N ARG A 150 16.47 14.15 -6.26
CA ARG A 150 17.53 13.17 -6.02
C ARG A 150 17.51 12.01 -7.01
N PHE A 151 16.33 11.59 -7.42
CA PHE A 151 16.13 10.35 -8.17
C PHE A 151 15.45 10.57 -9.53
N GLY A 152 14.85 11.74 -9.78
CA GLY A 152 14.04 11.98 -10.98
C GLY A 152 12.56 11.72 -10.75
N ALA A 153 11.80 11.55 -11.83
CA ALA A 153 10.35 11.43 -11.75
C ALA A 153 9.88 10.21 -10.94
N GLY A 154 8.67 10.28 -10.39
CA GLY A 154 8.07 9.20 -9.60
C GLY A 154 6.55 9.25 -9.54
N ILE A 155 5.97 8.28 -8.84
CA ILE A 155 4.52 8.16 -8.66
C ILE A 155 4.18 8.36 -7.17
N VAL A 156 3.13 9.12 -6.89
CA VAL A 156 2.45 9.12 -5.60
C VAL A 156 1.07 8.49 -5.72
N ILE A 157 0.76 7.52 -4.86
CA ILE A 157 -0.52 6.80 -4.83
C ILE A 157 -1.31 7.24 -3.60
N TYR A 158 -2.45 7.88 -3.81
CA TYR A 158 -3.46 8.21 -2.79
C TYR A 158 -4.57 7.17 -2.79
N TRP A 159 -4.48 6.19 -1.89
CA TRP A 159 -5.37 5.02 -1.91
C TRP A 159 -6.85 5.32 -1.73
N MET A 160 -7.21 6.48 -1.18
CA MET A 160 -8.61 6.88 -0.99
C MET A 160 -9.12 7.78 -2.13
N GLY A 161 -8.40 7.90 -3.24
CA GLY A 161 -8.68 8.81 -4.36
C GLY A 161 -7.96 10.17 -4.25
N TYR A 162 -8.07 11.00 -5.29
CA TYR A 162 -7.44 12.33 -5.36
C TYR A 162 -8.24 13.31 -6.23
N ILE A 163 -7.95 14.61 -6.12
CA ILE A 163 -8.48 15.63 -7.04
C ILE A 163 -7.71 15.55 -8.37
N GLU A 164 -8.40 15.31 -9.49
CA GLU A 164 -7.79 15.13 -10.81
C GLU A 164 -6.82 16.25 -11.23
N SER A 165 -7.05 17.48 -10.76
CA SER A 165 -6.16 18.62 -11.04
C SER A 165 -4.75 18.49 -10.44
N LEU A 166 -4.50 17.52 -9.57
CA LEU A 166 -3.19 17.22 -9.01
C LEU A 166 -2.28 16.46 -9.99
N ASP A 167 -2.83 15.66 -10.92
CA ASP A 167 -2.04 14.91 -11.92
C ASP A 167 -1.68 15.81 -13.12
N ARG A 168 -1.02 16.93 -12.84
CA ARG A 168 -0.56 17.92 -13.85
C ARG A 168 0.95 18.11 -13.89
N ASP A 169 1.66 17.56 -12.90
CA ASP A 169 3.12 17.61 -12.86
C ASP A 169 3.71 16.56 -13.80
N GLU A 170 4.70 16.95 -14.60
CA GLU A 170 5.39 16.04 -15.54
C GLU A 170 6.38 15.09 -14.85
N ASN A 171 6.68 15.32 -13.56
CA ASN A 171 7.68 14.59 -12.79
C ASN A 171 7.10 13.87 -11.56
N ILE A 172 5.95 14.28 -11.05
CA ILE A 172 5.26 13.60 -9.94
C ILE A 172 3.87 13.21 -10.40
N PHE A 173 3.73 11.96 -10.83
CA PHE A 173 2.45 11.44 -11.28
C PHE A 173 1.57 11.08 -10.08
N VAL A 174 0.29 11.37 -10.17
CA VAL A 174 -0.67 11.10 -9.09
C VAL A 174 -1.62 9.98 -9.50
N ARG A 175 -1.81 9.01 -8.62
CA ARG A 175 -2.64 7.82 -8.82
C ARG A 175 -3.46 7.51 -7.57
N ASP A 176 -4.48 6.70 -7.72
CA ASP A 176 -5.25 6.08 -6.64
C ASP A 176 -5.03 4.57 -6.51
N SER A 177 -4.26 4.00 -7.44
CA SER A 177 -3.98 2.57 -7.56
C SER A 177 -2.58 2.33 -8.12
N PHE A 178 -2.01 1.16 -7.82
CA PHE A 178 -0.73 0.75 -8.41
C PHE A 178 -0.87 0.64 -9.94
N PRO A 179 0.13 1.09 -10.74
CA PRO A 179 0.05 1.00 -12.20
C PRO A 179 -0.11 -0.43 -12.70
N ASP A 180 -0.98 -0.62 -13.68
CA ASP A 180 -1.13 -1.92 -14.32
C ASP A 180 0.16 -2.29 -15.09
N PRO A 181 0.46 -3.60 -15.26
CA PRO A 181 1.63 -4.03 -16.03
C PRO A 181 1.66 -3.46 -17.46
N SER A 182 0.50 -3.24 -18.08
CA SER A 182 0.39 -2.64 -19.41
C SER A 182 0.72 -1.15 -19.46
N GLU A 183 0.67 -0.46 -18.32
CA GLU A 183 1.04 0.96 -18.19
C GLU A 183 2.55 1.14 -17.96
N LEU A 184 3.27 0.05 -17.65
CA LEU A 184 4.69 0.05 -17.34
C LEU A 184 5.52 -0.62 -18.43
N THR A 185 6.62 0.01 -18.83
CA THR A 185 7.66 -0.64 -19.65
C THR A 185 8.93 -0.81 -18.84
N LEU A 186 9.30 -2.05 -18.56
CA LEU A 186 10.56 -2.36 -17.87
C LEU A 186 11.75 -2.06 -18.79
N LEU A 187 12.69 -1.27 -18.30
CA LEU A 187 13.97 -1.08 -18.96
C LEU A 187 14.83 -2.31 -18.62
N LYS A 188 15.42 -2.93 -19.64
CA LYS A 188 16.31 -4.10 -19.50
C LYS A 188 17.77 -3.67 -19.62
#